data_AF-A0A2A9G076-F1
#
_entry.id   AF-A0A2A9G076-F1
#
_cell.length_a   1.000
_cell.length_b   1.000
_cell.length_c   1.000
_cell.angle_alpha   90.00
_cell.angle_beta   90.00
_cell.angle_gamma   90.00
#
_symmetry.space_group_name_H-M   'P 1'
#
loop_
_entity.id
_entity.type
_entity.pdbx_description
1 polymer ?
#
loop_
_entity_poly.entity_id
_entity_poly.type
_entity_poly.pdbx_seq_one_letter_code
_entity_poly.pdbx_strand_id
1 'polypeptide(L)'
;MSREELAARQAELLEALLSDGAAPSGFDAKRLRVEADVLRDKRRRLVAYLRPDLPEALGERFAPLFDAYATEHPKTTEVRTGQYADAFATWLISRGELAKPRRRWFQH
;
A
#
# COMPACT_ATOMS: atom_id res chain seq x y z
N MET A 1 10.36 -26.07 0.07
CA MET A 1 9.95 -24.85 -0.66
C MET A 1 8.43 -24.73 -0.61
N SER A 2 7.89 -24.48 0.58
CA SER A 2 6.49 -24.15 0.80
C SER A 2 6.25 -22.66 0.48
N ARG A 3 4.98 -22.26 0.28
CA ARG A 3 4.62 -20.86 -0.01
C ARG A 3 5.06 -19.88 1.08
N GLU A 4 5.21 -20.34 2.32
CA GLU A 4 5.69 -19.56 3.46
C GLU A 4 7.19 -19.27 3.38
N GLU A 5 8.00 -20.25 2.95
CA GLU A 5 9.45 -20.05 2.73
C GLU A 5 9.71 -19.07 1.57
N LEU A 6 8.84 -19.07 0.55
CA LEU A 6 8.90 -18.12 -0.56
C LEU A 6 8.51 -16.70 -0.13
N ALA A 7 7.51 -16.57 0.75
CA ALA A 7 7.06 -15.28 1.28
C ALA A 7 8.10 -14.65 2.22
N ALA A 8 8.72 -15.46 3.09
CA ALA A 8 9.79 -15.01 3.96
C ALA A 8 11.00 -14.50 3.15
N ARG A 9 11.39 -15.22 2.08
CA ARG A 9 12.45 -14.76 1.18
C ARG A 9 12.07 -13.55 0.33
N GLN A 10 10.79 -13.35 0.00
CA GLN A 10 10.31 -12.13 -0.65
C GLN A 10 10.39 -10.91 0.29
N ALA A 11 10.05 -11.08 1.57
CA ALA A 11 10.16 -10.02 2.57
C ALA A 11 11.63 -9.62 2.81
N GLU A 12 12.52 -10.61 2.91
CA GLU A 12 13.97 -10.39 3.07
C GLU A 12 14.60 -9.67 1.87
N LEU A 13 14.10 -9.96 0.65
CA LEU A 13 14.54 -9.34 -0.61
C LEU A 13 14.01 -7.91 -0.78
N LEU A 14 12.83 -7.61 -0.23
CA LEU A 14 12.28 -6.26 -0.16
C LEU A 14 13.05 -5.39 0.85
N GLU A 15 13.38 -5.92 2.03
CA GLU A 15 14.19 -5.23 3.05
C GLU A 15 15.60 -4.89 2.53
N ALA A 16 16.22 -5.80 1.78
CA ALA A 16 17.53 -5.57 1.15
C ALA A 16 17.49 -4.48 0.07
N LEU A 17 16.41 -4.42 -0.73
CA LEU A 17 16.21 -3.40 -1.77
C LEU A 17 15.94 -2.00 -1.20
N LEU A 18 15.36 -1.91 0.00
CA LEU A 18 15.11 -0.66 0.71
C LEU A 18 16.36 -0.13 1.46
N SER A 19 17.36 -0.99 1.70
CA SER A 19 18.58 -0.66 2.44
C SER A 19 19.84 -0.54 1.57
N ASP A 20 19.69 -0.28 0.26
CA ASP A 20 20.80 -0.12 -0.71
C ASP A 20 21.64 -1.39 -0.95
N GLY A 21 21.08 -2.57 -0.66
CA GLY A 21 21.68 -3.89 -0.93
C GLY A 21 21.53 -4.31 -2.39
N ALA A 22 22.62 -4.80 -2.99
CA ALA A 22 22.67 -5.22 -4.39
C ALA A 22 21.55 -6.20 -4.74
N ALA A 23 20.80 -5.88 -5.79
CA ALA A 23 19.71 -6.72 -6.29
C ALA A 23 20.22 -8.13 -6.64
N PRO A 24 19.50 -9.21 -6.28
CA PRO A 24 19.91 -10.56 -6.61
C PRO A 24 19.95 -10.78 -8.13
N SER A 25 21.01 -11.45 -8.58
CA SER A 25 21.30 -11.72 -9.99
C SER A 25 20.14 -12.44 -10.67
N GLY A 26 19.58 -11.82 -11.73
CA GLY A 26 18.56 -12.43 -12.59
C GLY A 26 17.24 -11.65 -12.70
N PHE A 27 17.06 -10.57 -11.93
CA PHE A 27 15.88 -9.71 -12.03
C PHE A 27 16.22 -8.34 -12.63
N ASP A 28 15.45 -7.93 -13.63
CA ASP A 28 15.50 -6.56 -14.17
C ASP A 28 14.83 -5.60 -13.18
N ALA A 29 15.65 -4.87 -12.42
CA ALA A 29 15.19 -3.88 -11.45
C ALA A 29 14.26 -2.83 -12.05
N LYS A 30 14.39 -2.51 -13.35
CA LYS A 30 13.50 -1.56 -14.04
C LYS A 30 12.13 -2.19 -14.28
N ARG A 31 12.09 -3.47 -14.66
CA ARG A 31 10.84 -4.22 -14.85
C ARG A 31 10.08 -4.42 -13.54
N LEU A 32 10.80 -4.69 -12.45
CA LEU A 32 10.22 -4.79 -11.11
C LEU A 32 9.61 -3.46 -10.64
N ARG A 33 10.26 -2.32 -10.93
CA ARG A 33 9.71 -1.00 -10.60
C ARG A 33 8.42 -0.70 -11.37
N VAL A 34 8.40 -0.97 -12.68
CA VAL A 34 7.19 -0.79 -13.51
C VAL A 34 6.03 -1.65 -13.02
N GLU A 35 6.30 -2.91 -12.66
CA GLU A 35 5.27 -3.81 -12.13
C GLU A 35 4.77 -3.34 -10.76
N ALA A 36 5.66 -2.85 -9.89
CA ALA A 36 5.30 -2.25 -8.61
C ALA A 36 4.41 -1.01 -8.80
N ASP A 37 4.70 -0.16 -9.77
CA ASP A 37 3.90 1.03 -10.08
C ASP A 37 2.51 0.66 -10.60
N VAL A 38 2.41 -0.32 -11.50
CA VAL A 38 1.11 -0.85 -11.98
C VAL A 38 0.29 -1.43 -10.83
N LEU A 39 0.94 -2.13 -9.89
CA LEU A 39 0.27 -2.69 -8.71
C LEU A 39 -0.18 -1.60 -7.74
N ARG A 40 0.62 -0.55 -7.52
CA ARG A 40 0.22 0.62 -6.72
C ARG A 40 -0.99 1.30 -7.32
N ASP A 41 -0.99 1.52 -8.64
CA ASP A 41 -2.07 2.18 -9.34
C ASP A 41 -3.39 1.39 -9.27
N LYS A 42 -3.31 0.06 -9.44
CA LYS A 42 -4.46 -0.84 -9.22
C LYS A 42 -4.98 -0.78 -7.79
N ARG A 43 -4.10 -0.77 -6.79
CA ARG A 43 -4.50 -0.69 -5.37
C ARG A 43 -5.14 0.66 -5.05
N ARG A 44 -4.60 1.75 -5.57
CA ARG A 44 -5.16 3.10 -5.41
C ARG A 44 -6.60 3.15 -5.91
N ARG A 45 -6.87 2.57 -7.09
CA ARG A 45 -8.23 2.44 -7.64
C ARG A 45 -9.14 1.57 -6.78
N LEU A 46 -8.64 0.45 -6.27
CA LEU A 46 -9.43 -0.42 -5.37
C LEU A 46 -9.77 0.28 -4.05
N VAL A 47 -8.85 1.06 -3.48
CA VAL A 47 -9.11 1.81 -2.26
C VAL A 47 -10.11 2.94 -2.52
N ALA A 48 -9.98 3.66 -3.64
CA ALA A 48 -10.98 4.64 -4.06
C ALA A 48 -12.37 4.00 -4.26
N TYR A 49 -12.42 2.77 -4.77
CA TYR A 49 -13.68 2.03 -4.93
C TYR A 49 -14.29 1.59 -3.59
N LEU A 50 -13.47 1.08 -2.67
CA LEU A 50 -13.94 0.59 -1.35
C LEU A 50 -14.28 1.72 -0.39
N ARG A 51 -13.61 2.87 -0.53
CA ARG A 51 -13.71 4.04 0.33
C ARG A 51 -13.81 5.31 -0.52
N PRO A 52 -14.93 5.51 -1.24
CA PRO A 52 -15.13 6.68 -2.09
C PRO A 52 -15.15 7.99 -1.29
N ASP A 53 -15.43 7.92 0.01
CA ASP A 53 -15.35 9.05 0.93
C ASP A 53 -13.94 9.66 1.02
N LEU A 54 -12.89 8.87 0.79
CA LEU A 54 -11.50 9.35 0.85
C LEU A 54 -11.12 10.27 -0.32
N PRO A 55 -11.27 9.87 -1.61
CA PRO A 55 -11.03 10.78 -2.71
C PRO A 55 -12.02 11.95 -2.73
N GLU A 56 -13.27 11.78 -2.26
CA GLU A 56 -14.22 12.89 -2.11
C GLU A 56 -13.74 13.93 -1.10
N ALA A 57 -13.19 13.50 0.04
CA ALA A 57 -12.69 14.41 1.08
C ALA A 57 -11.31 15.03 0.74
N LEU A 58 -10.42 14.27 0.10
CA LEU A 58 -9.03 14.67 -0.14
C LEU A 58 -8.80 15.31 -1.52
N GLY A 59 -9.70 15.07 -2.47
CA GLY A 59 -9.56 15.54 -3.85
C GLY A 59 -8.22 15.12 -4.47
N GLU A 60 -7.52 16.07 -5.08
CA GLU A 60 -6.22 15.85 -5.74
C GLU A 60 -5.12 15.35 -4.78
N ARG A 61 -5.27 15.59 -3.47
CA ARG A 61 -4.31 15.14 -2.44
C ARG A 61 -4.38 13.64 -2.19
N PHE A 62 -5.46 12.97 -2.62
CA PHE A 62 -5.65 11.53 -2.40
C PHE A 62 -4.51 10.70 -3.02
N ALA A 63 -4.14 10.99 -4.26
CA ALA A 63 -3.12 10.23 -4.97
C ALA A 63 -1.73 10.32 -4.31
N PRO A 64 -1.15 11.51 -4.08
CA PRO A 64 0.16 11.61 -3.44
C PRO A 64 0.16 11.07 -2.00
N LEU A 65 -0.94 11.22 -1.25
CA LEU A 65 -1.04 10.65 0.11
C LEU A 65 -1.12 9.12 0.09
N PHE A 66 -1.84 8.54 -0.88
CA PHE A 66 -1.88 7.09 -1.04
C PHE A 66 -0.51 6.53 -1.44
N ASP A 67 0.22 7.21 -2.31
CA ASP A 67 1.55 6.76 -2.75
C ASP A 67 2.57 6.80 -1.60
N ALA A 68 2.52 7.85 -0.75
CA ALA A 68 3.31 7.93 0.47
C ALA A 68 2.98 6.77 1.42
N TYR A 69 1.69 6.54 1.69
CA TYR A 69 1.25 5.43 2.53
C TYR A 69 1.67 4.06 1.96
N ALA A 70 1.49 3.82 0.66
CA ALA A 70 1.83 2.55 0.02
C ALA A 70 3.34 2.29 -0.05
N THR A 71 4.16 3.33 0.07
CA THR A 71 5.62 3.24 0.18
C THR A 71 6.03 2.85 1.61
N GLU A 72 5.40 3.46 2.63
CA GLU A 72 5.64 3.16 4.05
C GLU A 72 5.02 1.82 4.49
N HIS A 73 3.94 1.39 3.83
CA HIS A 73 3.13 0.23 4.21
C HIS A 73 2.89 -0.70 3.01
N PRO A 74 3.90 -1.46 2.55
CA PRO A 74 3.71 -2.40 1.45
C PRO A 74 2.64 -3.45 1.79
N LYS A 75 1.61 -3.56 0.94
CA LYS A 75 0.53 -4.54 1.14
C LYS A 75 1.05 -5.98 1.01
N THR A 76 0.99 -6.74 2.11
CA THR A 76 1.23 -8.19 2.11
C THR A 76 -0.02 -8.96 1.65
N THR A 77 0.14 -10.21 1.22
CA THR A 77 -0.98 -11.07 0.79
C THR A 77 -1.96 -11.42 1.91
N GLU A 78 -1.55 -11.22 3.16
CA GLU A 78 -2.30 -11.54 4.38
C GLU A 78 -3.33 -10.45 4.71
N VAL A 79 -3.05 -9.20 4.32
CA VAL A 79 -3.94 -8.08 4.60
C VAL A 79 -5.06 -8.04 3.57
N ARG A 80 -6.29 -8.21 4.04
CA ARG A 80 -7.49 -8.07 3.21
C ARG A 80 -7.58 -6.65 2.65
N THR A 81 -8.07 -6.51 1.42
CA THR A 81 -8.11 -5.21 0.73
C THR A 81 -8.94 -4.16 1.49
N GLY A 82 -10.06 -4.56 2.11
CA GLY A 82 -10.87 -3.66 2.97
C GLY A 82 -10.08 -3.16 4.18
N GLN A 83 -9.45 -4.08 4.92
CA GLN A 83 -8.60 -3.74 6.06
C GLN A 83 -7.45 -2.80 5.68
N TYR A 84 -6.86 -2.98 4.50
CA TYR A 84 -5.82 -2.10 3.98
C TYR A 84 -6.34 -0.68 3.70
N ALA A 85 -7.56 -0.55 3.18
CA ALA A 85 -8.21 0.74 2.95
C ALA A 85 -8.54 1.44 4.28
N ASP A 86 -8.97 0.69 5.30
CA ASP A 86 -9.25 1.23 6.63
C ASP A 86 -7.98 1.65 7.37
N ALA A 87 -6.89 0.90 7.19
CA ALA A 87 -5.57 1.27 7.69
C ALA A 87 -5.08 2.58 7.05
N PHE A 88 -5.28 2.76 5.74
CA PHE A 88 -4.99 4.03 5.07
C PHE A 88 -5.81 5.19 5.65
N ALA A 89 -7.11 5.01 5.85
CA ALA A 89 -7.97 6.02 6.48
C ALA A 89 -7.48 6.38 7.91
N THR A 90 -7.03 5.37 8.67
CA THR A 90 -6.49 5.58 10.02
C THR A 90 -5.17 6.35 9.99
N TRP A 91 -4.30 6.05 9.03
CA TRP A 91 -3.04 6.77 8.81
C TRP A 91 -3.27 8.23 8.40
N LEU A 92 -4.29 8.51 7.58
CA LEU A 92 -4.67 9.89 7.25
C LEU A 92 -5.14 10.67 8.47
N ILE A 93 -5.96 10.04 9.32
CA ILE A 93 -6.46 10.66 10.55
C ILE A 93 -5.32 10.93 11.53
N SER A 94 -4.37 10.01 11.70
CA SER A 94 -3.24 10.21 12.62
C SER A 94 -2.32 11.35 12.19
N ARG A 95 -2.21 11.60 10.88
CA ARG A 95 -1.45 12.72 10.30
C ARG A 95 -2.24 14.03 10.21
N GLY A 96 -3.52 14.03 10.60
CA GLY A 96 -4.40 15.20 10.50
C GLY A 96 -4.84 15.54 9.07
N GLU A 97 -4.60 14.63 8.13
CA GLU A 97 -4.96 14.81 6.72
C GLU A 97 -6.44 14.55 6.43
N LEU A 98 -7.09 13.81 7.32
CA LEU A 98 -8.52 13.55 7.28
C LEU A 98 -9.11 13.82 8.67
N ALA A 99 -10.19 14.60 8.72
CA ALA A 99 -10.92 14.83 9.96
C ALA A 99 -11.50 13.50 10.47
N LYS A 100 -11.51 13.32 11.81
CA LYS A 100 -12.13 12.13 12.40
C LYS A 100 -13.60 12.08 11.98
N PRO A 101 -14.05 10.98 11.39
CA PRO A 101 -15.44 10.85 10.99
C PRO A 101 -16.40 10.90 12.16
N ARG A 102 -17.55 11.55 11.93
CA ARG A 102 -18.67 11.54 12.87
C ARG A 102 -19.42 10.20 12.90
N ARG A 103 -19.28 9.36 11.87
CA ARG A 103 -19.83 7.99 11.81
C ARG A 103 -18.70 6.95 11.91
N ARG A 104 -18.90 5.89 12.70
CA ARG A 104 -17.95 4.78 12.79
C ARG A 104 -17.87 4.09 11.42
N TRP A 105 -16.77 4.33 10.69
CA TRP A 105 -16.48 3.73 9.38
C TRP A 105 -15.86 2.32 9.47
N PHE A 106 -15.63 1.81 10.70
CA PHE A 106 -14.93 0.55 10.96
C PHE A 106 -15.88 -0.64 11.19
N GLN A 107 -16.83 -0.85 10.29
CA GLN A 107 -17.65 -2.07 10.30
C GLN A 107 -17.60 -2.72 8.93
N HIS A 108 -16.62 -3.58 8.70
CA HIS A 108 -16.65 -4.61 7.67
C HIS A 108 -15.86 -5.84 8.09
#